data_AF-A0A429HTR1-F1
#
_entry.id   AF-A0A429HTR1-F1
#
_cell.length_a   1.000
_cell.length_b   1.000
_cell.length_c   1.000
_cell.angle_alpha   90.00
_cell.angle_beta   90.00
_cell.angle_gamma   90.00
#
_symmetry.space_group_name_H-M   'P 1'
#
loop_
_entity.id
_entity.type
_entity.pdbx_description
1 polymer ?
#
loop_
_entity_poly.entity_id
_entity_poly.type
_entity_poly.pdbx_seq_one_letter_code
_entity_poly.pdbx_strand_id
1 'polypeptide(L)'
;LMRPMQLLSERPMRLVDPDIQKYFRDVADHLARVQEQVVGFDELLNSILQANLAQASVAQNEDMRKITSWAAIIAVPTMVCGVYGMNFDHMPELHWVWAYPAVILLMAALEVLLFRLFKRRGWL
;
A
#
# COMPACT_ATOMS: atom_id res chain seq x y z
N LEU A 1 34.48 17.58 -3.29
CA LEU A 1 34.28 18.97 -3.79
C LEU A 1 34.31 20.06 -2.71
N MET A 2 34.30 19.76 -1.40
CA MET A 2 34.28 20.79 -0.32
C MET A 2 35.64 21.42 0.02
N ARG A 3 36.77 20.78 -0.30
CA ARG A 3 38.13 21.26 0.03
C ARG A 3 38.59 22.57 -0.67
N PRO A 4 38.29 22.85 -1.95
CA PRO A 4 38.81 24.05 -2.59
C PRO A 4 38.10 25.35 -2.17
N MET A 5 36.89 25.27 -1.59
CA MET A 5 36.17 26.47 -1.14
C MET A 5 36.66 27.03 0.19
N GLN A 6 37.19 26.20 1.10
CA GLN A 6 37.78 26.68 2.36
C GLN A 6 39.07 27.48 2.14
N LEU A 7 39.86 27.16 1.11
CA LEU A 7 41.12 27.84 0.78
C LEU A 7 40.94 29.26 0.22
N LEU A 8 39.74 29.61 -0.29
CA LEU A 8 39.45 30.94 -0.81
C LEU A 8 38.91 31.90 0.27
N SER A 9 38.51 31.37 1.43
CA SER A 9 37.93 32.15 2.54
C SER A 9 38.99 32.72 3.50
N GLU A 10 40.23 32.22 3.49
CA GLU A 10 41.28 32.65 4.43
C GLU A 10 42.07 33.88 3.97
N ARG A 11 41.89 34.34 2.72
CA ARG A 11 42.59 35.54 2.23
C ARG A 11 41.72 36.79 2.35
N PRO A 12 42.04 37.72 3.26
CA PRO A 12 41.31 38.97 3.39
C PRO A 12 41.61 39.83 2.15
N MET A 13 40.70 39.84 1.16
CA MET A 13 40.73 40.82 0.08
C MET A 13 40.36 42.19 0.64
N ARG A 14 41.41 42.91 1.03
CA ARG A 14 41.44 44.30 1.51
C ARG A 14 41.19 45.28 0.35
N LEU A 15 40.02 45.22 -0.28
CA LEU A 15 39.66 46.10 -1.42
C LEU A 15 38.14 46.33 -1.59
N VAL A 16 37.31 45.98 -0.61
CA VAL A 16 35.85 46.15 -0.68
C VAL A 16 35.39 47.13 0.40
N ASP A 17 34.66 48.17 0.00
CA ASP A 17 34.05 49.16 0.87
C ASP A 17 33.16 48.47 1.93
N PRO A 18 33.19 48.85 3.22
CA PRO A 18 32.42 48.21 4.29
C PRO A 18 30.91 48.07 4.02
N ASP A 19 30.32 48.96 3.22
CA ASP A 19 28.91 48.87 2.80
C ASP A 19 28.66 47.73 1.80
N ILE A 20 29.58 47.48 0.86
CA ILE A 20 29.46 46.38 -0.12
C ILE A 20 29.62 45.03 0.59
N GLN A 21 30.52 44.94 1.56
CA GLN A 21 30.72 43.72 2.35
C GLN A 21 29.49 43.36 3.20
N LYS A 22 28.76 44.37 3.70
CA LYS A 22 27.49 44.18 4.41
C LYS A 22 26.38 43.67 3.49
N TYR A 23 26.30 44.18 2.26
CA TYR A 23 25.34 43.73 1.25
C TYR A 23 25.57 42.26 0.87
N PHE A 24 26.82 41.86 0.64
CA PHE A 24 27.16 40.44 0.37
C PHE A 24 26.82 39.51 1.54
N ARG A 25 27.02 39.97 2.78
CA ARG A 25 26.65 39.20 3.97
C ARG A 25 25.13 39.00 4.06
N ASP A 26 24.36 40.06 3.82
CA ASP A 26 22.89 39.98 3.86
C ASP A 26 22.34 39.04 2.78
N VAL A 27 22.91 39.05 1.57
CA VAL A 27 22.55 38.10 0.50
C VAL A 27 22.92 36.67 0.88
N ALA A 28 24.09 36.45 1.49
CA ALA A 28 24.50 35.13 1.98
C ALA A 28 23.55 34.61 3.08
N ASP A 29 23.15 35.47 4.01
CA ASP A 29 22.21 35.14 5.09
C ASP A 29 20.79 34.86 4.54
N HIS A 30 20.36 35.58 3.49
CA HIS A 30 19.11 35.30 2.80
C HIS A 30 19.16 33.96 2.05
N LEU A 31 20.26 33.67 1.33
CA LEU A 31 20.45 32.39 0.65
C LEU A 31 20.45 31.23 1.64
N ALA A 32 21.14 31.36 2.78
CA ALA A 32 21.15 30.34 3.83
C ALA A 32 19.75 30.07 4.37
N ARG A 33 18.97 31.13 4.66
CA ARG A 33 17.58 30.99 5.12
C ARG A 33 16.67 30.33 4.09
N VAL A 34 16.77 30.72 2.81
CA VAL A 34 15.99 30.08 1.74
C VAL A 34 16.41 28.62 1.57
N GLN A 35 17.71 28.31 1.68
CA GLN A 35 18.20 26.94 1.60
C GLN A 35 17.63 26.07 2.73
N GLU A 36 17.62 26.56 3.97
CA GLU A 36 16.99 25.85 5.09
C GLU A 36 15.50 25.62 4.86
N GLN A 37 14.79 26.61 4.32
CA GLN A 37 13.37 26.46 3.97
C GLN A 37 13.13 25.42 2.88
N VAL A 38 13.97 25.41 1.83
CA VAL A 38 13.89 24.41 0.75
C VAL A 38 14.13 23.01 1.28
N VAL A 39 15.16 22.83 2.13
CA VAL A 39 15.42 21.53 2.76
C VAL A 39 14.23 21.09 3.62
N GLY A 40 13.63 22.00 4.40
CA GLY A 40 12.43 21.70 5.17
C GLY A 40 11.22 21.33 4.30
N PHE A 41 11.03 21.99 3.15
CA PHE A 41 9.98 21.62 2.21
C PHE A 41 10.23 20.26 1.57
N ASP A 42 11.46 19.92 1.22
CA ASP A 42 11.81 18.60 0.68
C ASP A 42 11.51 17.48 1.69
N GLU A 43 11.82 17.70 2.97
CA GLU A 43 11.48 16.74 4.04
C GLU A 43 9.98 16.55 4.19
N LEU A 44 9.20 17.65 4.18
CA LEU A 44 7.74 17.60 4.25
C LEU A 44 7.13 16.91 3.03
N LEU A 45 7.60 17.24 1.83
CA LEU A 45 7.15 16.61 0.59
C LEU A 45 7.43 15.11 0.60
N ASN A 46 8.62 14.70 1.05
CA ASN A 46 8.96 13.29 1.16
C ASN A 46 8.09 12.58 2.20
N SER A 47 7.84 13.21 3.35
CA SER A 47 6.92 12.67 4.36
C SER A 47 5.49 12.52 3.84
N ILE A 48 4.98 13.51 3.10
CA ILE A 48 3.64 13.48 2.50
C ILE A 48 3.57 12.42 1.39
N LEU A 49 4.60 12.31 0.55
CA LEU A 49 4.70 11.30 -0.48
C LEU A 49 4.69 9.90 0.14
N GLN A 50 5.49 9.65 1.17
CA GLN A 50 5.51 8.39 1.89
C GLN A 50 4.15 8.08 2.54
N ALA A 51 3.49 9.08 3.14
CA ALA A 51 2.16 8.92 3.70
C ALA A 51 1.11 8.57 2.63
N ASN A 52 1.15 9.24 1.46
CA ASN A 52 0.28 8.93 0.33
C ASN A 52 0.53 7.52 -0.22
N LEU A 53 1.79 7.11 -0.37
CA LEU A 53 2.14 5.76 -0.80
C LEU A 53 1.66 4.71 0.20
N ALA A 54 1.83 4.95 1.50
CA ALA A 54 1.31 4.08 2.54
C ALA A 54 -0.22 3.98 2.49
N GLN A 55 -0.92 5.11 2.32
CA GLN A 55 -2.37 5.14 2.20
C GLN A 55 -2.87 4.41 0.94
N ALA A 56 -2.20 4.59 -0.19
CA ALA A 56 -2.50 3.87 -1.43
C ALA A 56 -2.27 2.35 -1.27
N SER A 57 -1.21 1.95 -0.58
CA SER A 57 -0.96 0.54 -0.26
C SER A 57 -2.02 -0.06 0.66
N VAL A 58 -2.51 0.70 1.64
CA VAL A 58 -3.63 0.28 2.50
C VAL A 58 -4.89 0.07 1.68
N ALA A 59 -5.24 1.02 0.80
CA ALA A 59 -6.39 0.89 -0.09
C ALA A 59 -6.27 -0.34 -1.02
N GLN A 60 -5.08 -0.56 -1.60
CA GLN A 60 -4.81 -1.73 -2.43
C GLN A 60 -4.95 -3.05 -1.65
N ASN A 61 -4.50 -3.08 -0.39
CA ASN A 61 -4.66 -4.27 0.47
C ASN A 61 -6.12 -4.54 0.82
N GLU A 62 -6.94 -3.52 0.99
CA GLU A 62 -8.38 -3.68 1.17
C GLU A 62 -9.05 -4.25 -0.09
N ASP A 63 -8.69 -3.75 -1.27
CA ASP A 63 -9.22 -4.22 -2.54
C ASP A 63 -8.81 -5.67 -2.83
N MET A 64 -7.55 -6.03 -2.58
CA MET A 64 -7.05 -7.40 -2.71
C MET A 64 -7.81 -8.37 -1.78
N ARG A 65 -8.10 -7.96 -0.55
CA ARG A 65 -8.87 -8.76 0.42
C ARG A 65 -10.30 -8.99 -0.06
N LYS A 66 -10.95 -7.97 -0.66
CA LYS A 66 -12.30 -8.13 -1.24
C LYS A 66 -12.29 -9.12 -2.41
N ILE A 67 -11.35 -8.97 -3.35
CA ILE A 67 -11.25 -9.85 -4.52
C ILE A 67 -10.99 -11.30 -4.09
N THR A 68 -10.05 -11.52 -3.17
CA THR A 68 -9.70 -12.86 -2.68
C THR A 68 -10.85 -13.49 -1.89
N SER A 69 -11.61 -12.69 -1.14
CA SER A 69 -12.81 -13.19 -0.42
C SER A 69 -13.89 -13.66 -1.40
N TRP A 70 -14.16 -12.90 -2.46
CA TRP A 70 -15.08 -13.32 -3.52
C TRP A 70 -14.59 -14.55 -4.27
N ALA A 71 -13.30 -14.62 -4.60
CA ALA A 71 -12.71 -15.79 -5.24
C ALA A 71 -12.85 -17.05 -4.36
N ALA A 72 -12.65 -16.95 -3.05
CA ALA A 72 -12.84 -18.05 -2.11
C ALA A 72 -14.31 -18.52 -2.05
N ILE A 73 -15.27 -17.60 -2.09
CA ILE A 73 -16.70 -17.93 -2.15
C ILE A 73 -17.04 -18.73 -3.42
N ILE A 74 -16.48 -18.34 -4.58
CA ILE A 74 -16.72 -19.02 -5.86
C ILE A 74 -15.96 -20.36 -5.96
N ALA A 75 -14.80 -20.48 -5.32
CA ALA A 75 -13.98 -21.69 -5.37
C ALA A 75 -14.67 -22.92 -4.75
N VAL A 76 -15.47 -22.73 -3.70
CA VAL A 76 -16.21 -23.81 -3.01
C VAL A 76 -17.20 -24.53 -3.94
N PRO A 77 -18.19 -23.86 -4.56
CA PRO A 77 -19.11 -24.51 -5.48
C PRO A 77 -18.41 -25.02 -6.72
N THR A 78 -17.36 -24.32 -7.21
CA THR A 78 -16.58 -24.80 -8.36
C THR A 78 -15.90 -26.15 -8.06
N MET A 79 -15.34 -26.30 -6.87
CA MET A 79 -14.74 -27.57 -6.43
C MET A 79 -15.78 -28.68 -6.31
N VAL A 80 -16.95 -28.39 -5.71
CA VAL A 80 -18.03 -29.37 -5.56
C VAL A 80 -18.59 -29.77 -6.93
N CYS A 81 -18.86 -28.81 -7.83
CA CYS A 81 -19.25 -29.07 -9.21
C CYS A 81 -18.18 -29.86 -9.97
N GLY A 82 -16.90 -29.63 -9.70
CA GLY A 82 -15.80 -30.42 -10.27
C GLY A 82 -15.86 -31.88 -9.82
N VAL A 83 -15.97 -32.13 -8.51
CA VAL A 83 -16.05 -33.48 -7.93
C VAL A 83 -17.32 -34.21 -8.38
N TYR A 84 -18.48 -33.55 -8.40
CA TYR A 84 -19.75 -34.12 -8.85
C TYR A 84 -19.89 -34.20 -10.38
N GLY A 85 -19.13 -33.39 -11.13
CA GLY A 85 -19.08 -33.43 -12.60
C GLY A 85 -18.18 -34.52 -13.16
N MET A 86 -17.30 -35.09 -12.32
CA MET A 86 -16.57 -36.32 -12.64
C MET A 86 -17.55 -37.48 -12.61
N ASN A 87 -17.83 -38.05 -13.78
CA ASN A 87 -18.83 -39.10 -14.04
C ASN A 87 -18.42 -40.43 -13.38
N PHE A 88 -18.52 -40.52 -12.05
CA PHE A 88 -18.27 -41.75 -11.30
C PHE A 88 -19.51 -42.65 -11.35
N ASP A 89 -19.42 -43.74 -12.11
CA ASP A 89 -20.42 -44.80 -12.30
C ASP A 89 -20.73 -45.59 -11.00
N HIS A 90 -20.00 -45.37 -9.91
CA HIS A 90 -20.19 -45.97 -8.59
C HIS A 90 -19.99 -44.94 -7.48
N MET A 91 -21.05 -44.20 -7.13
CA MET A 91 -21.13 -43.47 -5.86
C MET A 91 -22.11 -44.22 -4.92
N PRO A 92 -21.65 -45.01 -3.94
CA PRO A 92 -22.53 -45.77 -3.03
C PRO A 92 -23.44 -44.89 -2.16
N GLU A 93 -23.18 -43.58 -2.06
CA GLU A 93 -24.01 -42.58 -1.38
C GLU A 93 -25.30 -42.22 -2.17
N LEU A 94 -25.39 -42.61 -3.46
CA LEU A 94 -26.49 -42.27 -4.37
C LEU A 94 -27.77 -43.10 -4.13
N HIS A 95 -27.70 -44.20 -3.37
CA HIS A 95 -28.86 -45.03 -3.07
C HIS A 95 -29.83 -44.40 -2.06
N TRP A 96 -29.42 -43.31 -1.39
CA TRP A 96 -30.28 -42.59 -0.44
C TRP A 96 -30.77 -41.28 -1.08
N VAL A 97 -32.08 -41.20 -1.32
CA VAL A 97 -32.76 -40.02 -1.92
C VAL A 97 -32.45 -38.71 -1.17
N TRP A 98 -32.08 -38.79 0.11
CA TRP A 98 -31.74 -37.65 0.95
C TRP A 98 -30.28 -37.17 0.83
N ALA A 99 -29.37 -37.97 0.26
CA ALA A 99 -27.95 -37.61 0.16
C ALA A 99 -27.73 -36.41 -0.77
N TYR A 100 -28.40 -36.38 -1.93
CA TYR A 100 -28.30 -35.29 -2.89
C TYR A 100 -28.75 -33.93 -2.32
N PRO A 101 -29.96 -33.78 -1.75
CA PRO A 101 -30.37 -32.54 -1.12
C PRO A 101 -29.52 -32.20 0.12
N ALA A 102 -29.06 -33.19 0.91
CA ALA A 102 -28.20 -32.95 2.07
C ALA A 102 -26.84 -32.35 1.69
N VAL A 103 -26.21 -32.81 0.60
CA VAL A 103 -24.93 -32.26 0.12
C VAL A 103 -25.10 -30.85 -0.42
N ILE A 104 -26.19 -30.57 -1.16
CA ILE A 104 -26.51 -29.20 -1.60
C ILE A 104 -26.73 -28.30 -0.39
N LEU A 105 -27.43 -28.78 0.64
CA LEU A 105 -27.65 -28.01 1.88
C LEU A 105 -26.35 -27.77 2.64
N LEU A 106 -25.45 -28.77 2.71
CA LEU A 106 -24.13 -28.64 3.32
C LEU A 106 -23.26 -27.64 2.56
N MET A 107 -23.26 -27.69 1.23
CA MET A 107 -22.54 -26.76 0.37
C MET A 107 -23.06 -25.33 0.55
N ALA A 108 -24.38 -25.13 0.47
CA ALA A 108 -25.01 -23.84 0.72
C ALA A 108 -24.73 -23.34 2.14
N ALA A 109 -24.73 -24.22 3.14
CA ALA A 109 -24.37 -23.86 4.52
C ALA A 109 -22.91 -23.42 4.65
N LEU A 110 -21.97 -24.09 3.96
CA LEU A 110 -20.56 -23.71 3.92
C LEU A 110 -20.35 -22.37 3.24
N GLU A 111 -21.02 -22.09 2.13
CA GLU A 111 -20.99 -20.79 1.46
C GLU A 111 -21.55 -19.68 2.35
N VAL A 112 -22.69 -19.92 2.99
CA VAL A 112 -23.30 -18.97 3.94
C VAL A 112 -22.38 -18.75 5.14
N LEU A 113 -21.72 -19.79 5.65
CA LEU A 113 -20.76 -19.68 6.75
C LEU A 113 -19.56 -18.81 6.33
N LEU A 114 -18.96 -19.08 5.17
CA LEU A 114 -17.86 -18.29 4.61
C LEU A 114 -18.25 -16.83 4.38
N PHE A 115 -19.41 -16.60 3.76
CA PHE A 115 -19.97 -15.27 3.55
C PHE A 115 -20.15 -14.53 4.88
N ARG A 116 -20.69 -15.20 5.90
CA ARG A 116 -20.89 -14.60 7.23
C ARG A 116 -19.56 -14.34 7.94
N LEU A 117 -18.56 -15.21 7.77
CA LEU A 117 -17.22 -15.04 8.34
C LEU A 117 -16.51 -13.84 7.71
N PHE A 118 -16.50 -13.74 6.39
CA PHE A 118 -15.90 -12.62 5.65
C PHE A 118 -16.61 -11.30 5.95
N LYS A 119 -17.95 -11.29 5.99
CA LYS A 119 -18.75 -10.12 6.37
C LYS A 119 -18.49 -9.67 7.81
N ARG A 120 -18.37 -10.62 8.76
CA ARG A 120 -18.09 -10.29 10.17
C ARG A 120 -16.66 -9.79 10.38
N ARG A 121 -15.73 -10.19 9.52
CA ARG A 121 -14.35 -9.72 9.55
C ARG A 121 -14.16 -8.38 8.81
N GLY A 122 -15.18 -7.86 8.13
CA GLY A 122 -15.11 -6.64 7.32
C GLY A 122 -14.28 -6.80 6.04
N TRP A 123 -14.22 -8.01 5.49
CA TRP A 123 -13.46 -8.33 4.26
C TRP A 123 -14.35 -8.23 3.00
N LEU A 124 -15.65 -8.01 3.21
CA LEU A 124 -16.71 -7.80 2.22
C LEU A 124 -17.31 -6.41 2.42
#